data_AF-A0A1G8XRL3-F1
#
_entry.id   AF-A0A1G8XRL3-F1
#
_cell.length_a   1.000
_cell.length_b   1.000
_cell.length_c   1.000
_cell.angle_alpha   90.00
_cell.angle_beta   90.00
_cell.angle_gamma   90.00
#
_symmetry.space_group_name_H-M   'P 1'
#
loop_
_entity.id
_entity.type
_entity.pdbx_description
1 polymer ?
#
loop_
_entity_poly.entity_id
_entity_poly.type
_entity_poly.pdbx_seq_one_letter_code
_entity_poly.pdbx_strand_id
1 'polypeptide(L)'
;MRSLRLKAGLAAAAVTAGTLGLLTTTAAEARPGAPTLNHGSSGSGVWCVQRIINLNYGEVLEEDAKYGSYTKAWVKRFQEDFKVKPYDGVVGKKTGNALLNSVGGDSYCYKHLPTTR
;
A
#
# COMPACT_ATOMS: atom_id res chain seq x y z
N MET A 1 -4.52 22.14 -22.42
CA MET A 1 -5.60 21.23 -22.84
C MET A 1 -6.36 20.84 -21.59
N ARG A 2 -7.49 21.50 -21.31
CA ARG A 2 -8.18 21.44 -20.01
C ARG A 2 -9.66 21.21 -20.26
N SER A 3 -10.10 19.99 -20.03
CA SER A 3 -11.48 19.52 -20.09
C SER A 3 -11.50 18.29 -19.17
N LEU A 4 -12.45 18.06 -18.27
CA LEU A 4 -13.85 18.46 -18.25
C LEU A 4 -14.36 18.20 -16.81
N ARG A 5 -15.09 19.14 -16.19
CA ARG A 5 -15.94 18.83 -15.03
C ARG A 5 -17.33 18.53 -15.57
N LEU A 6 -17.77 17.27 -15.57
CA LEU A 6 -19.20 16.97 -15.77
C LEU A 6 -19.90 16.82 -14.43
N LYS A 7 -20.94 17.63 -14.30
CA LYS A 7 -21.96 17.58 -13.26
C LYS A 7 -22.76 16.28 -13.41
N ALA A 8 -23.14 15.73 -12.27
CA ALA A 8 -24.13 14.68 -12.13
C ALA A 8 -25.45 15.05 -12.81
N GLY A 9 -26.08 14.06 -13.44
CA GLY A 9 -27.47 14.09 -13.91
C GLY A 9 -28.05 12.70 -13.72
N LEU A 10 -28.97 12.58 -12.75
CA LEU A 10 -29.70 11.35 -12.45
C LEU A 10 -30.69 11.00 -13.58
N ALA A 11 -30.77 9.68 -13.82
CA ALA A 11 -31.96 8.87 -14.09
C ALA A 11 -33.04 9.32 -15.10
N ALA A 12 -33.24 8.48 -16.12
CA ALA A 12 -34.56 8.08 -16.59
C ALA A 12 -34.49 6.65 -17.13
N ALA A 13 -35.24 5.74 -16.51
CA ALA A 13 -35.34 4.34 -16.86
C ALA A 13 -36.32 4.13 -18.02
N ALA A 14 -35.92 3.32 -19.01
CA ALA A 14 -36.83 2.69 -19.96
C ALA A 14 -36.35 1.25 -20.17
N VAL A 15 -37.14 0.29 -19.69
CA VAL A 15 -36.83 -1.13 -19.66
C VAL A 15 -37.46 -1.77 -20.89
N THR A 16 -36.66 -2.30 -21.81
CA THR A 16 -37.12 -3.15 -22.91
C THR A 16 -36.43 -4.49 -22.83
N ALA A 17 -37.23 -5.54 -22.66
CA ALA A 17 -36.82 -6.91 -22.45
C ALA A 17 -36.11 -7.51 -23.67
N GLY A 18 -34.97 -8.16 -23.46
CA GLY A 18 -34.24 -8.90 -24.49
C GLY A 18 -33.02 -9.62 -23.93
N THR A 19 -33.19 -10.92 -23.67
CA THR A 19 -32.17 -11.94 -23.33
C THR A 19 -31.35 -11.77 -22.04
N LEU A 20 -31.45 -12.79 -21.20
CA LEU A 20 -30.63 -13.04 -20.03
C LEU A 20 -29.13 -13.04 -20.39
N GLY A 21 -28.37 -12.16 -19.75
CA GLY A 21 -26.91 -12.22 -19.66
C GLY A 21 -26.50 -11.47 -18.41
N LEU A 22 -26.02 -12.22 -17.41
CA LEU A 22 -25.75 -11.74 -16.06
C LEU A 22 -24.80 -10.53 -16.04
N LEU A 23 -25.09 -9.56 -15.16
CA LEU A 23 -24.04 -8.74 -14.56
C LEU A 23 -23.07 -9.67 -13.83
N THR A 24 -21.85 -9.81 -14.35
CA THR A 24 -20.71 -10.22 -13.52
C THR A 24 -19.51 -9.35 -13.90
N THR A 25 -19.42 -8.16 -13.31
CA THR A 25 -18.13 -7.50 -13.08
C THR A 25 -17.36 -8.29 -12.03
N THR A 26 -16.82 -9.43 -12.41
CA THR A 26 -15.88 -10.21 -11.60
C THR A 26 -14.86 -10.75 -12.60
N ALA A 27 -13.61 -10.33 -12.61
CA ALA A 27 -12.76 -10.24 -11.44
C ALA A 27 -11.58 -9.29 -11.69
N ALA A 28 -11.38 -8.29 -10.82
CA ALA A 28 -10.03 -7.88 -10.50
C ALA A 28 -9.44 -8.94 -9.55
N GLU A 29 -9.25 -10.16 -10.05
CA GLU A 29 -8.52 -11.18 -9.30
C GLU A 29 -7.05 -11.12 -9.72
N ALA A 30 -6.31 -10.38 -8.93
CA ALA A 30 -5.05 -10.87 -8.41
C ALA A 30 -4.83 -10.21 -7.04
N ARG A 31 -4.78 -10.98 -5.96
CA ARG A 31 -4.10 -10.54 -4.73
C ARG A 31 -2.79 -11.30 -4.54
N PRO A 32 -1.72 -11.03 -5.30
CA PRO A 32 -0.41 -11.57 -5.00
C PRO A 32 0.34 -10.57 -4.11
N GLY A 33 -0.11 -10.38 -2.87
CA GLY A 33 0.49 -9.45 -1.89
C GLY A 33 0.43 -7.96 -2.29
N ALA A 34 0.70 -7.06 -1.35
CA ALA A 34 0.81 -5.63 -1.69
C ALA A 34 2.04 -5.37 -2.59
N PRO A 35 1.98 -4.37 -3.49
CA PRO A 35 3.10 -4.05 -4.39
C PRO A 35 4.29 -3.52 -3.59
N THR A 36 5.50 -3.79 -4.08
CA THR A 36 6.74 -3.26 -3.50
C THR A 36 6.66 -1.73 -3.33
N LEU A 37 7.04 -1.24 -2.14
CA LEU A 37 7.01 0.18 -1.82
C LEU A 37 8.42 0.77 -1.89
N ASN A 38 8.56 1.92 -2.53
CA ASN A 38 9.82 2.64 -2.72
C ASN A 38 9.54 4.14 -2.91
N HIS A 39 10.60 4.92 -3.16
CA HIS A 39 10.49 6.36 -3.38
C HIS A 39 9.41 6.74 -4.40
N GLY A 40 8.49 7.61 -4.00
CA GLY A 40 7.35 8.04 -4.80
C GLY A 40 6.08 7.19 -4.61
N SER A 41 6.16 6.05 -3.90
CA SER A 41 4.97 5.30 -3.48
C SER A 41 4.14 6.12 -2.49
N SER A 42 2.84 5.83 -2.40
CA SER A 42 1.94 6.49 -1.44
C SER A 42 0.80 5.59 -0.99
N GLY A 43 0.11 5.98 0.09
CA GLY A 43 -1.08 5.31 0.61
C GLY A 43 -0.83 4.44 1.85
N SER A 44 -1.83 3.64 2.23
CA SER A 44 -1.83 2.88 3.50
C SER A 44 -0.61 2.01 3.73
N GLY A 45 -0.03 1.42 2.68
CA GLY A 45 1.19 0.63 2.80
C GLY A 45 2.39 1.46 3.26
N VAL A 46 2.52 2.69 2.73
CA VAL A 46 3.58 3.62 3.13
C VAL A 46 3.36 4.12 4.54
N TRP A 47 2.12 4.47 4.89
CA TRP A 47 1.76 4.84 6.26
C TRP A 47 2.17 3.74 7.25
N CYS A 48 1.88 2.47 6.92
CA CYS A 48 2.30 1.32 7.72
C CYS A 48 3.83 1.21 7.88
N VAL A 49 4.60 1.49 6.82
CA VAL A 49 6.07 1.54 6.91
C VAL A 49 6.51 2.63 7.89
N GLN A 50 5.96 3.85 7.75
CA GLN A 50 6.30 5.00 8.60
C GLN A 50 5.93 4.72 10.07
N ARG A 51 4.72 4.23 10.32
CA ARG A 51 4.22 3.87 11.63
C ARG A 51 5.11 2.83 12.32
N ILE A 52 5.43 1.75 11.64
CA ILE A 52 6.25 0.68 12.22
C ILE A 52 7.67 1.16 12.49
N ILE A 53 8.25 1.99 11.63
CA ILE A 53 9.55 2.63 11.91
C ILE A 53 9.44 3.50 13.17
N ASN A 54 8.41 4.32 13.30
CA ASN A 54 8.20 5.14 14.50
C ASN A 54 8.07 4.31 15.77
N LEU A 55 7.41 3.16 15.71
CA LEU A 55 7.31 2.23 16.84
C LEU A 55 8.67 1.62 17.25
N ASN A 56 9.60 1.46 16.30
CA ASN A 56 10.94 0.93 16.59
C ASN A 56 11.95 2.00 17.02
N TYR A 57 11.80 3.25 16.55
CA TYR A 57 12.85 4.28 16.65
C TYR A 57 12.41 5.59 17.34
N GLY A 58 11.12 5.77 17.64
CA GLY A 58 10.58 6.94 18.35
C GLY A 58 10.28 8.15 17.45
N GLU A 59 9.09 8.19 16.85
CA GLU A 59 8.52 9.33 16.08
C GLU A 59 9.51 10.06 15.15
N VAL A 60 10.35 9.30 14.45
CA VAL A 60 11.39 9.83 13.56
C VAL A 60 10.87 10.19 12.16
N LEU A 61 9.65 9.77 11.82
CA LEU A 61 8.99 10.03 10.54
C LEU A 61 7.60 10.67 10.75
N GLU A 62 7.22 11.54 9.82
CA GLU A 62 5.81 11.88 9.63
C GLU A 62 5.05 10.69 9.04
N GLU A 63 3.84 10.44 9.53
CA GLU A 63 2.94 9.41 9.03
C GLU A 63 2.02 9.96 7.93
N ASP A 64 2.63 10.60 6.92
CA ASP A 64 1.92 11.32 5.85
C ASP A 64 1.50 10.45 4.66
N ALA A 65 1.79 9.14 4.73
CA ALA A 65 1.54 8.15 3.69
C ALA A 65 2.28 8.42 2.37
N LYS A 66 3.38 9.17 2.37
CA LYS A 66 4.22 9.44 1.18
C LYS A 66 5.64 8.92 1.37
N TYR A 67 6.10 8.13 0.41
CA TYR A 67 7.41 7.51 0.48
C TYR A 67 8.44 8.48 -0.07
N GLY A 68 8.84 9.43 0.78
CA GLY A 68 9.88 10.40 0.47
C GLY A 68 11.30 9.86 0.64
N SER A 69 12.28 10.72 0.38
CA SER A 69 13.70 10.43 0.63
C SER A 69 13.98 10.09 2.10
N TYR A 70 13.26 10.73 3.02
CA TYR A 70 13.43 10.51 4.45
C TYR A 70 12.90 9.14 4.90
N THR A 71 11.72 8.73 4.42
CA THR A 71 11.22 7.36 4.61
C THR A 71 12.18 6.33 4.03
N LYS A 72 12.75 6.59 2.84
CA LYS A 72 13.76 5.69 2.23
C LYS A 72 14.98 5.50 3.13
N ALA A 73 15.51 6.60 3.69
CA ALA A 73 16.69 6.55 4.55
C ALA A 73 16.44 5.70 5.81
N TRP A 74 15.28 5.88 6.43
CA TRP A 74 14.89 5.11 7.61
C TRP A 74 14.56 3.65 7.30
N VAL A 75 13.97 3.33 6.15
CA VAL A 75 13.82 1.94 5.72
C VAL A 75 15.18 1.29 5.51
N LYS A 76 16.15 2.01 4.93
CA LYS A 76 17.51 1.50 4.77
C LYS A 76 18.16 1.20 6.12
N ARG A 77 18.04 2.12 7.08
CA ARG A 77 18.52 1.90 8.45
C ARG A 77 17.84 0.70 9.11
N PHE A 78 16.52 0.57 9.00
CA PHE A 78 15.80 -0.59 9.48
C PHE A 78 16.33 -1.90 8.85
N GLN A 79 16.52 -1.91 7.53
CA GLN A 79 17.09 -3.08 6.83
C GLN A 79 18.50 -3.42 7.35
N GLU A 80 19.35 -2.43 7.64
CA GLU A 80 20.70 -2.62 8.19
C GLU A 80 20.68 -3.13 9.64
N ASP A 81 19.80 -2.60 10.49
CA ASP A 81 19.67 -2.98 11.90
C ASP A 81 19.12 -4.40 12.03
N PHE A 82 18.05 -4.72 11.28
CA PHE A 82 17.40 -6.04 11.26
C PHE A 82 18.05 -7.04 10.29
N LYS A 83 19.18 -6.66 9.67
CA LYS A 83 19.98 -7.49 8.74
C LYS A 83 19.16 -8.04 7.54
N VAL A 84 18.18 -7.29 7.07
CA VAL A 84 17.32 -7.64 5.93
C VAL A 84 17.94 -7.13 4.63
N LYS A 85 18.60 -8.01 3.88
CA LYS A 85 19.18 -7.65 2.57
C LYS A 85 18.14 -7.69 1.44
N PRO A 86 18.31 -6.84 0.40
CA PRO A 86 19.30 -5.76 0.26
C PRO A 86 19.02 -4.55 1.16
N TYR A 87 20.06 -3.75 1.46
CA TYR A 87 19.98 -2.49 2.20
C TYR A 87 19.78 -1.32 1.22
N ASP A 88 18.67 -1.31 0.51
CA ASP A 88 18.40 -0.40 -0.62
C ASP A 88 17.31 0.64 -0.33
N GLY A 89 16.64 0.54 0.82
CA GLY A 89 15.47 1.35 1.13
C GLY A 89 14.26 0.98 0.28
N VAL A 90 14.15 -0.27 -0.19
CA VAL A 90 12.98 -0.79 -0.91
C VAL A 90 12.24 -1.80 -0.04
N VAL A 91 10.95 -1.59 0.16
CA VAL A 91 10.10 -2.48 0.94
C VAL A 91 9.55 -3.57 0.02
N GLY A 92 10.36 -4.60 -0.19
CA GLY A 92 9.92 -5.86 -0.78
C GLY A 92 9.35 -6.82 0.27
N LYS A 93 8.96 -8.02 -0.17
CA LYS A 93 8.37 -9.07 0.68
C LYS A 93 9.16 -9.38 1.96
N LYS A 94 10.49 -9.45 1.85
CA LYS A 94 11.38 -9.70 2.99
C LYS A 94 11.33 -8.56 4.01
N THR A 95 11.42 -7.31 3.55
CA THR A 95 11.38 -6.13 4.41
C THR A 95 9.99 -5.91 5.01
N GLY A 96 8.90 -6.12 4.26
CA GLY A 96 7.54 -6.02 4.81
C GLY A 96 7.25 -7.07 5.88
N ASN A 97 7.71 -8.32 5.70
CA ASN A 97 7.63 -9.34 6.76
C ASN A 97 8.44 -8.94 8.00
N ALA A 98 9.66 -8.42 7.83
CA ALA A 98 10.49 -7.98 8.95
C ALA A 98 9.86 -6.81 9.71
N LEU A 99 9.29 -5.84 9.01
CA LEU A 99 8.55 -4.72 9.62
C LEU A 99 7.42 -5.26 10.51
N LEU A 100 6.55 -6.14 9.99
CA LEU A 100 5.48 -6.71 10.80
C LEU A 100 5.99 -7.49 12.01
N ASN A 101 7.00 -8.34 11.82
CA ASN A 101 7.55 -9.14 12.92
C ASN A 101 8.21 -8.27 14.00
N SER A 102 8.78 -7.12 13.64
CA SER A 102 9.42 -6.20 14.60
C SER A 102 8.46 -5.65 15.67
N VAL A 103 7.16 -5.61 15.35
CA VAL A 103 6.10 -5.13 16.26
C VAL A 103 5.15 -6.25 16.71
N GLY A 104 5.49 -7.52 16.47
CA GLY A 104 4.62 -8.65 16.84
C GLY A 104 3.44 -8.89 15.89
N GLY A 105 3.41 -8.21 14.75
CA GLY A 105 2.34 -8.26 13.75
C GLY A 105 1.36 -7.08 13.86
N ASP A 106 0.67 -6.81 12.76
CA ASP A 106 -0.39 -5.80 12.69
C ASP A 106 -1.39 -6.22 11.58
N SER A 107 -2.65 -6.46 11.95
CA SER A 107 -3.67 -6.99 11.02
C SER A 107 -4.01 -6.02 9.87
N TYR A 108 -3.94 -4.72 10.13
CA TYR A 108 -4.18 -3.70 9.12
C TYR A 108 -3.01 -3.64 8.16
N CYS A 109 -1.80 -3.45 8.68
CA CYS A 109 -0.58 -3.34 7.90
C CYS A 109 -0.21 -4.63 7.18
N TYR A 110 -0.60 -5.79 7.70
CA TYR A 110 -0.46 -7.06 6.98
C TYR A 110 -1.17 -7.06 5.62
N LYS A 111 -2.31 -6.38 5.50
CA LYS A 111 -3.06 -6.28 4.22
C LYS A 111 -2.44 -5.29 3.24
N HIS A 112 -1.59 -4.38 3.73
CA HIS A 112 -1.07 -3.23 2.97
C HIS A 112 0.44 -3.26 2.76
N LEU A 113 1.18 -4.12 3.47
CA LEU A 113 2.61 -4.31 3.29
C LEU A 113 2.89 -5.47 2.33
N PRO A 114 3.99 -5.39 1.57
CA PRO A 114 4.46 -6.50 0.75
C PRO A 114 4.95 -7.62 1.67
N THR A 115 4.18 -8.69 1.78
CA THR A 115 4.45 -9.81 2.67
C THR A 115 4.25 -11.15 1.93
N THR A 116 4.66 -12.24 2.55
CA THR A 116 4.44 -13.62 2.04
C THR A 116 3.64 -14.50 2.98
N ARG A 117 3.36 -14.01 4.18
CA ARG A 117 2.52 -14.73 5.14
C ARG A 117 1.06 -14.60 4.76
#